data_AF-A0A2N9HB76-F1
#
_entry.id   AF-A0A2N9HB76-F1
#
_cell.length_a   1.000
_cell.length_b   1.000
_cell.length_c   1.000
_cell.angle_alpha   90.00
_cell.angle_beta   90.00
_cell.angle_gamma   90.00
#
_symmetry.space_group_name_H-M   'P 1'
#
loop_
_entity.id
_entity.type
_entity.pdbx_description
1 polymer ?
#
loop_
_entity_poly.entity_id
_entity_poly.type
_entity_poly.pdbx_seq_one_letter_code
_entity_poly.pdbx_strand_id
1 'polypeptide(L)'
;MYGIKRNWQGDPCVPKDYAWDGLSCSYSGFDPPSITSLNLSSMGLTGVIAPFISNLTMIQYLDLSNNSLNGVIPISLSQLSLLRVLNLQNNNLSGSIPMELIERSNKGSLLLSVEGNPNLASVGGNPNPCASSPCKKKKNIVVPVVAAAGGFVILLLCGLALLWHLKRRKKGEVNVVSIGKGRVLESKKQQFTYSEVLRITNNFASVIGKGGFGTVYHGYLDGFQVAVKMLSPSSNKGWPSARASLHDTFIFLS
;
A
#
# COMPACT_ATOMS: atom_id res chain seq x y z
N MET A 1 -18.33 -10.04 29.50
CA MET A 1 -17.48 -10.81 28.56
C MET A 1 -17.89 -10.46 27.14
N TYR A 2 -17.31 -9.41 26.55
CA TYR A 2 -17.46 -9.17 25.10
C TYR A 2 -16.15 -9.58 24.45
N GLY A 3 -15.98 -10.89 24.30
CA GLY A 3 -14.85 -11.49 23.61
C GLY A 3 -15.10 -11.35 22.11
N ILE A 4 -14.26 -10.54 21.46
CA ILE A 4 -14.15 -10.44 20.01
C ILE A 4 -14.14 -11.85 19.42
N LYS A 5 -15.15 -12.22 18.63
CA LYS A 5 -15.21 -13.52 17.94
C LYS A 5 -14.44 -13.41 16.62
N ARG A 6 -13.13 -13.17 16.71
CA ARG A 6 -12.20 -13.24 15.56
C ARG A 6 -11.34 -14.50 15.67
N ASN A 7 -10.79 -14.92 14.54
CA ASN A 7 -9.82 -16.00 14.40
C ASN A 7 -8.41 -15.62 14.92
N TRP A 8 -8.33 -14.91 16.05
CA TRP A 8 -7.07 -14.40 16.62
C TRP A 8 -6.36 -15.44 17.48
N GLN A 9 -6.05 -16.57 16.86
CA GLN A 9 -5.26 -17.64 17.47
C GLN A 9 -4.10 -17.97 16.54
N GLY A 10 -2.92 -18.20 17.11
CA GLY A 10 -1.71 -18.49 16.34
C GLY A 10 -1.03 -17.25 15.76
N ASP A 11 -0.32 -17.43 14.64
CA ASP A 11 0.40 -16.36 13.97
C ASP A 11 -0.58 -15.44 13.20
N PRO A 12 -0.43 -14.10 13.29
CA PRO A 12 -1.37 -13.16 12.68
C PRO A 12 -1.30 -13.11 11.15
N CYS A 13 -0.19 -13.49 10.54
CA CYS A 13 0.09 -13.32 9.11
C CYS A 13 0.31 -14.65 8.37
N VAL A 14 0.63 -15.74 9.08
CA VAL A 14 1.02 -17.02 8.49
C VAL A 14 0.16 -18.16 9.04
N PRO A 15 -0.40 -19.02 8.17
CA PRO A 15 -0.39 -18.95 6.70
C PRO A 15 -1.27 -17.81 6.15
N LYS A 16 -0.92 -17.28 4.96
CA LYS A 16 -1.61 -16.14 4.32
C LYS A 16 -3.12 -16.33 4.18
N ASP A 17 -3.56 -17.56 3.90
CA ASP A 17 -4.98 -17.91 3.73
C ASP A 17 -5.77 -17.85 5.05
N TYR A 18 -5.08 -17.77 6.19
CA TYR A 18 -5.64 -17.75 7.54
C TYR A 18 -5.14 -16.54 8.33
N ALA A 19 -4.64 -15.51 7.66
CA ALA A 19 -4.29 -14.25 8.31
C ALA A 19 -5.50 -13.70 9.07
N TRP A 20 -5.23 -13.04 10.19
CA TRP A 20 -6.31 -12.58 11.06
C TRP A 20 -7.21 -11.57 10.35
N ASP A 21 -8.52 -11.65 10.63
CA ASP A 21 -9.46 -10.69 10.08
C ASP A 21 -9.16 -9.27 10.57
N GLY A 22 -9.21 -8.31 9.65
CA GLY A 22 -9.07 -6.88 9.91
C GLY A 22 -7.64 -6.38 10.09
N LEU A 23 -6.63 -7.18 9.72
CA LEU A 23 -5.25 -6.71 9.54
C LEU A 23 -4.77 -6.94 8.10
N SER A 24 -3.65 -6.29 7.75
CA SER A 24 -2.92 -6.57 6.52
C SER A 24 -1.46 -6.81 6.88
N CYS A 25 -0.83 -7.73 6.16
CA CYS A 25 0.57 -8.07 6.34
C CYS A 25 1.38 -7.74 5.09
N SER A 26 2.65 -7.42 5.28
CA SER A 26 3.65 -7.48 4.21
C SER A 26 3.90 -8.94 3.86
N TYR A 27 4.02 -9.22 2.57
CA TYR A 27 4.48 -10.51 2.06
C TYR A 27 5.61 -10.21 1.09
N SER A 28 6.82 -10.05 1.60
CA SER A 28 8.02 -10.04 0.76
C SER A 28 8.54 -11.47 0.67
N GLY A 29 9.05 -11.89 -0.48
CA GLY A 29 9.61 -13.24 -0.64
C GLY A 29 10.92 -13.48 0.11
N PHE A 30 11.43 -12.47 0.82
CA PHE A 30 12.74 -12.47 1.49
C PHE A 30 12.66 -12.17 2.99
N ASP A 31 11.59 -11.53 3.46
CA ASP A 31 11.38 -11.15 4.86
C ASP A 31 10.17 -11.87 5.46
N PRO A 32 10.18 -12.18 6.76
CA PRO A 32 9.01 -12.73 7.43
C PRO A 32 7.81 -11.77 7.34
N PRO A 33 6.59 -12.29 7.11
CA PRO A 33 5.39 -11.47 7.07
C PRO A 33 5.22 -10.65 8.35
N SER A 34 4.92 -9.36 8.18
CA SER A 34 4.79 -8.42 9.29
C SER A 34 3.53 -7.59 9.14
N ILE A 35 2.86 -7.26 10.24
CA ILE A 35 1.62 -6.45 10.22
C ILE A 35 1.95 -5.04 9.72
N THR A 36 1.28 -4.62 8.64
CA THR A 36 1.42 -3.29 8.05
C THR A 36 0.18 -2.42 8.27
N SER A 37 -0.98 -3.03 8.47
CA SER A 37 -2.24 -2.33 8.73
C SER A 37 -3.05 -3.08 9.77
N LEU A 38 -3.62 -2.36 10.72
CA LEU A 38 -4.50 -2.91 11.75
C LEU A 38 -5.73 -2.01 11.91
N ASN A 39 -6.90 -2.52 11.56
CA ASN A 39 -8.17 -1.83 11.73
C ASN A 39 -9.01 -2.54 12.81
N LEU A 40 -9.09 -1.88 13.97
CA LEU A 40 -9.91 -2.29 15.10
C LEU A 40 -10.99 -1.24 15.42
N SER A 41 -11.39 -0.45 14.42
CA SER A 41 -12.43 0.55 14.60
C SER A 41 -13.78 -0.12 14.92
N SER A 42 -14.56 0.52 15.81
CA SER A 42 -15.93 0.08 16.13
C SER A 42 -16.03 -1.36 16.66
N MET A 43 -15.02 -1.81 17.40
CA MET A 43 -14.96 -3.19 17.92
C MET A 43 -15.40 -3.31 19.40
N GLY A 44 -15.85 -2.22 20.01
CA GLY A 44 -16.25 -2.20 21.42
C GLY A 44 -15.08 -2.45 22.38
N LEU A 45 -13.85 -2.14 21.97
CA LEU A 45 -12.67 -2.30 22.80
C LEU A 45 -12.75 -1.40 24.04
N THR A 46 -12.31 -1.93 25.17
CA THR A 46 -12.27 -1.22 26.45
C THR A 46 -10.88 -1.34 27.07
N GLY A 47 -10.59 -0.53 28.09
CA GLY A 47 -9.29 -0.52 28.76
C GLY A 47 -8.27 0.37 28.05
N VAL A 48 -6.99 0.18 28.35
CA VAL A 48 -5.91 1.08 27.92
C VAL A 48 -5.24 0.61 26.63
N ILE A 49 -4.69 1.56 25.87
CA ILE A 49 -3.75 1.23 24.79
C ILE A 49 -2.46 0.77 25.45
N ALA A 50 -2.11 -0.50 25.28
CA ALA A 50 -0.92 -1.04 25.93
C ALA A 50 0.37 -0.62 25.20
N PRO A 51 1.46 -0.29 25.93
CA PRO A 51 2.71 0.19 25.31
C PRO A 51 3.32 -0.78 24.29
N PHE A 52 3.11 -2.09 24.44
CA PHE A 52 3.64 -3.13 23.56
C PHE A 52 3.10 -3.08 22.12
N ILE A 53 2.09 -2.25 21.84
CA ILE A 53 1.66 -1.96 20.47
C ILE A 53 2.79 -1.39 19.60
N SER A 54 3.84 -0.82 20.21
CA SER A 54 5.04 -0.36 19.53
C SER A 54 5.92 -1.48 18.97
N ASN A 55 5.69 -2.74 19.34
CA ASN A 55 6.39 -3.89 18.77
C ASN A 55 5.99 -4.15 17.30
N LEU A 56 4.90 -3.55 16.83
CA LEU A 56 4.46 -3.63 15.44
C LEU A 56 5.28 -2.68 14.56
N THR A 57 6.60 -2.84 14.52
CA THR A 57 7.55 -1.88 13.92
C THR A 57 7.30 -1.58 12.43
N MET A 58 6.66 -2.51 11.72
CA MET A 58 6.32 -2.39 10.29
C MET A 58 4.94 -1.77 10.03
N ILE A 59 4.19 -1.40 11.08
CA ILE A 59 2.84 -0.86 10.95
C ILE A 59 2.85 0.53 10.34
N GLN A 60 1.98 0.73 9.35
CA GLN A 60 1.80 1.97 8.61
C GLN A 60 0.43 2.60 8.86
N TYR A 61 -0.56 1.77 9.19
CA TYR A 61 -1.92 2.18 9.45
C TYR A 61 -2.45 1.52 10.73
N LEU A 62 -2.85 2.35 11.70
CA LEU A 62 -3.47 1.90 12.93
C LEU A 62 -4.76 2.67 13.18
N ASP A 63 -5.89 1.97 13.13
CA ASP A 63 -7.19 2.54 13.45
C ASP A 63 -7.79 1.85 14.68
N LEU A 64 -7.93 2.62 15.76
CA LEU A 64 -8.55 2.23 17.04
C LEU A 64 -9.80 3.08 17.32
N SER A 65 -10.36 3.75 16.31
CA SER A 65 -11.44 4.70 16.49
C SER A 65 -12.77 4.07 16.89
N ASN A 66 -13.68 4.88 17.43
CA ASN A 66 -15.03 4.47 17.80
C ASN A 66 -15.04 3.27 18.76
N ASN A 67 -14.17 3.30 19.75
CA ASN A 67 -14.11 2.30 20.81
C ASN A 67 -14.36 2.98 22.17
N SER A 68 -14.23 2.22 23.25
CA SER A 68 -14.31 2.71 24.63
C SER A 68 -12.95 2.61 25.32
N LEU A 69 -11.87 2.85 24.57
CA LEU A 69 -10.50 2.86 25.12
C LEU A 69 -10.31 4.06 26.05
N ASN A 70 -9.53 3.90 27.10
CA ASN A 70 -9.29 4.89 28.14
C ASN A 70 -7.80 4.99 28.50
N GLY A 71 -7.47 5.84 29.49
CA GLY A 71 -6.09 6.09 29.90
C GLY A 71 -5.37 7.04 28.96
N VAL A 72 -4.04 7.02 28.99
CA VAL A 72 -3.18 7.93 28.21
C VAL A 72 -2.78 7.33 26.86
N ILE A 73 -2.44 8.17 25.89
CA ILE A 73 -1.79 7.74 24.65
C ILE A 73 -0.34 7.35 24.98
N PRO A 74 0.08 6.07 24.81
CA PRO A 74 1.43 5.66 25.14
C PRO A 74 2.47 6.38 24.29
N ILE A 75 3.53 6.90 24.93
CA ILE A 75 4.64 7.53 24.22
C ILE A 75 5.33 6.56 23.26
N SER A 76 5.26 5.24 23.50
CA SER A 76 5.83 4.22 22.62
C SER A 76 5.26 4.22 21.20
N LEU A 77 4.05 4.77 20.99
CA LEU A 77 3.49 4.94 19.64
C LEU A 77 4.33 5.89 18.78
N SER A 78 5.11 6.80 19.39
CA SER A 78 6.00 7.69 18.63
C SER A 78 7.18 6.94 17.99
N GLN A 79 7.55 5.78 18.54
CA GLN A 79 8.66 4.93 18.08
C GLN A 79 8.34 4.20 16.77
N LEU A 80 7.07 4.12 16.38
CA LEU A 80 6.62 3.50 15.14
C LEU A 80 6.94 4.41 13.94
N SER A 81 8.19 4.38 13.49
CA SER A 81 8.73 5.27 12.45
C SER A 81 8.01 5.16 11.10
N LEU A 82 7.47 3.98 10.78
CA LEU A 82 6.74 3.71 9.54
C LEU A 82 5.25 4.09 9.62
N LEU A 83 4.73 4.43 10.80
CA LEU A 83 3.33 4.78 10.98
C LEU A 83 2.97 6.06 10.24
N ARG A 84 1.98 5.97 9.35
CA ARG A 84 1.50 7.10 8.53
C ARG A 84 0.11 7.56 8.94
N VAL A 85 -0.69 6.66 9.50
CA VAL A 85 -2.05 6.97 9.97
C VAL A 85 -2.23 6.39 11.36
N LEU A 86 -2.59 7.27 12.31
CA LEU A 86 -2.98 6.91 13.66
C LEU A 86 -4.35 7.52 13.96
N ASN A 87 -5.38 6.68 13.97
CA ASN A 87 -6.74 7.10 14.23
C ASN A 87 -7.20 6.63 15.62
N LEU A 88 -7.40 7.58 16.52
CA LEU A 88 -7.81 7.40 17.91
C LEU A 88 -9.14 8.12 18.22
N GLN A 89 -9.84 8.60 17.19
CA GLN A 89 -11.06 9.39 17.37
C GLN A 89 -12.16 8.61 18.13
N ASN A 90 -13.03 9.34 18.82
CA ASN A 90 -14.21 8.79 19.50
C ASN A 90 -13.86 7.64 20.45
N ASN A 91 -13.02 7.95 21.45
CA ASN A 91 -12.67 7.09 22.57
C ASN A 91 -12.81 7.89 23.88
N ASN A 92 -12.42 7.30 25.01
CA ASN A 92 -12.35 7.96 26.31
C ASN A 92 -10.88 8.17 26.76
N LEU A 93 -9.99 8.46 25.81
CA LEU A 93 -8.59 8.74 26.10
C LEU A 93 -8.44 10.05 26.88
N SER A 94 -7.38 10.14 27.67
CA SER A 94 -7.14 11.20 28.65
C SER A 94 -5.67 11.60 28.70
N GLY A 95 -5.37 12.67 29.43
CA GLY A 95 -4.00 13.18 29.54
C GLY A 95 -3.54 13.90 28.29
N SER A 96 -2.22 13.99 28.06
CA SER A 96 -1.64 14.75 26.97
C SER A 96 -1.27 13.88 25.77
N ILE A 97 -1.33 14.44 24.57
CA ILE A 97 -0.77 13.81 23.36
C ILE A 97 0.77 13.88 23.44
N PRO A 98 1.51 12.78 23.24
CA PRO A 98 2.97 12.79 23.15
C PRO A 98 3.48 13.80 22.12
N MET A 99 4.44 14.64 22.51
CA MET A 99 4.95 15.74 21.68
C MET A 99 5.51 15.24 20.34
N GLU A 100 6.14 14.08 20.33
CA GLU A 100 6.71 13.47 19.12
C GLU A 100 5.64 13.09 18.09
N LEU A 101 4.43 12.69 18.54
CA LEU A 101 3.32 12.43 17.64
C LEU A 101 2.76 13.72 17.05
N ILE A 102 2.68 14.79 17.86
CA ILE A 102 2.30 16.13 17.39
C ILE A 102 3.31 16.63 16.35
N GLU A 103 4.61 16.54 16.64
CA GLU A 103 5.65 16.95 15.70
C GLU A 103 5.59 16.20 14.38
N ARG A 104 5.43 14.87 14.43
CA ARG A 104 5.29 14.05 13.22
C ARG A 104 4.06 14.44 12.41
N SER A 105 2.98 14.82 13.09
CA SER A 105 1.77 15.32 12.45
C SER A 105 1.96 16.69 11.80
N ASN A 106 2.58 17.63 12.52
CA ASN A 106 2.93 18.95 12.00
C ASN A 106 3.88 18.89 10.79
N LYS A 107 4.82 17.92 10.79
CA LYS A 107 5.73 17.64 9.68
C LYS A 107 5.06 16.92 8.50
N GLY A 108 3.79 16.53 8.62
CA GLY A 108 3.03 15.80 7.58
C GLY A 108 3.39 14.33 7.43
N SER A 109 4.27 13.79 8.28
CA SER A 109 4.68 12.38 8.25
C SER A 109 3.67 11.43 8.89
N LEU A 110 2.74 11.96 9.70
CA LEU A 110 1.72 11.22 10.42
C LEU A 110 0.36 11.93 10.33
N LEU A 111 -0.65 11.27 9.80
CA LEU A 111 -2.04 11.69 9.96
C LEU A 111 -2.51 11.24 11.35
N LEU A 112 -2.66 12.19 12.26
CA LEU A 112 -3.09 11.95 13.64
C LEU A 112 -4.53 12.44 13.82
N SER A 113 -5.44 11.54 14.20
CA SER A 113 -6.84 11.87 14.48
C SER A 113 -7.17 11.51 15.92
N VAL A 114 -7.48 12.50 16.75
CA VAL A 114 -7.74 12.35 18.20
C VAL A 114 -9.05 12.98 18.66
N GLU A 115 -9.86 13.47 17.70
CA GLU A 115 -11.13 14.15 17.98
C GLU A 115 -12.12 13.24 18.71
N GLY A 116 -13.04 13.82 19.49
CA GLY A 116 -14.03 13.02 20.23
C GLY A 116 -13.48 12.28 21.46
N ASN A 117 -12.31 12.69 22.00
CA ASN A 117 -11.80 12.25 23.30
C ASN A 117 -11.96 13.38 24.34
N PRO A 118 -13.00 13.35 25.20
CA PRO A 118 -13.37 14.51 26.02
C PRO A 118 -12.34 14.89 27.10
N ASN A 119 -11.51 13.95 27.53
CA ASN A 119 -10.53 14.13 28.61
C ASN A 119 -9.09 14.31 28.10
N LEU A 120 -8.90 14.39 26.79
CA LEU A 120 -7.58 14.52 26.17
C LEU A 120 -7.18 15.99 26.11
N ALA A 121 -6.15 16.36 26.87
CA ALA A 121 -5.57 17.69 26.85
C ALA A 121 -4.73 17.86 25.58
N SER A 122 -5.14 18.77 24.71
CA SER A 122 -4.27 19.27 23.65
C SER A 122 -3.16 20.11 24.29
N VAL A 123 -1.97 19.54 24.42
CA VAL A 123 -0.76 20.34 24.71
C VAL A 123 -0.44 21.08 23.42
N GLY A 124 -1.03 22.27 23.30
CA GLY A 124 -0.93 23.08 22.09
C GLY A 124 -1.91 24.25 22.03
N GLY A 125 -2.40 24.75 23.17
CA GLY A 125 -2.93 26.09 23.23
C GLY A 125 -1.79 27.10 23.17
N ASN A 126 -1.50 27.65 21.99
CA ASN A 126 -1.29 29.09 21.93
C ASN A 126 -2.59 29.71 22.50
N PRO A 127 -2.58 30.60 23.51
CA PRO A 127 -3.79 31.19 24.07
C PRO A 127 -4.47 32.12 23.04
N ASN A 128 -5.26 31.52 22.14
CA ASN A 128 -6.27 32.07 21.25
C ASN A 128 -5.86 33.25 20.34
N PRO A 129 -6.49 33.34 19.16
CA PRO A 129 -7.71 34.14 19.13
C PRO A 129 -8.78 33.40 18.33
N CYS A 130 -9.75 32.78 19.02
CA CYS A 130 -11.16 32.78 18.62
C CYS A 130 -12.00 31.96 19.61
N ALA A 131 -12.34 32.59 20.73
CA ALA A 131 -13.57 32.28 21.46
C ALA A 131 -14.38 33.56 21.59
N SER A 132 -14.95 34.02 20.48
CA SER A 132 -16.20 34.81 20.42
C SER A 132 -16.42 35.30 18.99
N SER A 133 -17.17 34.53 18.19
CA SER A 133 -17.88 35.06 17.03
C SER A 133 -19.02 34.12 16.71
N PRO A 134 -20.30 34.57 16.73
CA PRO A 134 -21.37 33.77 16.17
C PRO A 134 -21.09 33.62 14.67
N CYS A 135 -21.29 32.42 14.12
CA CYS A 135 -21.19 32.15 12.69
C CYS A 135 -22.13 33.10 11.90
N LYS A 136 -21.65 34.29 11.56
CA LYS A 136 -22.29 35.17 10.58
C LYS A 136 -21.94 34.60 9.21
N LYS A 137 -22.94 34.03 8.53
CA LYS A 137 -22.88 33.77 7.09
C LYS A 137 -22.45 35.08 6.39
N LYS A 138 -21.23 35.12 5.86
CA LYS A 138 -20.83 36.19 4.93
C LYS A 138 -21.69 36.04 3.67
N LYS A 139 -22.66 36.95 3.47
CA LYS A 139 -23.21 37.20 2.13
C LYS A 139 -22.24 38.14 1.44
N ASN A 140 -21.38 37.60 0.59
CA ASN A 140 -20.58 38.41 -0.32
C ASN A 140 -21.50 38.88 -1.44
N ILE A 141 -21.99 40.12 -1.34
CA ILE A 141 -22.53 40.86 -2.48
C ILE A 141 -21.31 41.38 -3.25
N VAL A 142 -21.01 40.75 -4.37
CA VAL A 142 -20.03 41.24 -5.34
C VAL A 142 -20.82 41.82 -6.51
N VAL A 143 -20.83 43.15 -6.64
CA VAL A 143 -21.31 43.83 -7.84
C VAL A 143 -20.25 43.62 -8.93
N PRO A 144 -20.59 43.13 -10.14
CA PRO A 144 -19.59 42.84 -11.14
C PRO A 144 -19.26 44.10 -11.94
N VAL A 145 -18.05 44.61 -11.76
CA VAL A 145 -17.38 45.48 -12.76
C VAL A 145 -16.20 44.71 -13.35
N VAL A 146 -16.47 43.52 -13.90
CA VAL A 146 -15.45 42.71 -14.62
C VAL A 146 -16.06 41.94 -15.80
N ALA A 147 -17.06 42.53 -16.49
CA ALA A 147 -17.62 41.93 -17.70
C ALA A 147 -16.97 42.43 -19.00
N ALA A 148 -16.21 43.54 -18.98
CA ALA A 148 -15.65 44.15 -20.18
C ALA A 148 -14.19 43.72 -20.49
N ALA A 149 -13.39 43.34 -19.48
CA ALA A 149 -11.98 43.03 -19.68
C ALA A 149 -11.72 41.55 -20.07
N GLY A 150 -12.51 40.61 -19.53
CA GLY A 150 -12.32 39.18 -19.79
C GLY A 150 -12.61 38.77 -21.24
N GLY A 151 -13.63 39.37 -21.86
CA GLY A 151 -13.98 39.09 -23.25
C GLY A 151 -12.89 39.51 -24.24
N PHE A 152 -12.22 40.64 -23.97
CA PHE A 152 -11.13 41.12 -24.82
C PHE A 152 -9.90 40.21 -24.76
N VAL A 153 -9.57 39.69 -23.58
CA VAL A 153 -8.45 38.76 -23.40
C VAL A 153 -8.72 37.44 -24.12
N ILE A 154 -9.94 36.90 -24.02
CA ILE A 154 -10.30 35.65 -24.71
C ILE A 154 -10.28 35.83 -26.24
N LEU A 155 -10.77 36.95 -26.76
CA LEU A 155 -10.72 37.24 -28.21
C LEU A 155 -9.28 37.41 -28.72
N LEU A 156 -8.41 38.06 -27.94
CA LEU A 156 -6.98 38.17 -28.27
C LEU A 156 -6.28 36.81 -28.27
N LEU A 157 -6.55 35.96 -27.28
CA LEU A 157 -5.98 34.61 -27.19
C LEU A 157 -6.46 33.72 -28.35
N CYS A 158 -7.74 33.78 -28.71
CA CYS A 158 -8.29 33.05 -29.86
C CYS A 158 -7.69 33.53 -31.19
N GLY A 159 -7.51 34.85 -31.37
CA GLY A 159 -6.87 35.41 -32.57
C GLY A 159 -5.40 34.96 -32.72
N LEU A 160 -4.64 34.97 -31.62
CA LEU A 160 -3.26 34.48 -31.61
C LEU A 160 -3.16 32.98 -31.90
N ALA A 161 -4.09 32.18 -31.35
CA ALA A 161 -4.16 30.74 -31.61
C ALA A 161 -4.46 30.45 -33.10
N LEU A 162 -5.40 31.18 -33.71
CA LEU A 162 -5.72 31.05 -35.15
C LEU A 162 -4.53 31.44 -36.03
N LEU A 163 -3.83 32.54 -35.72
CA LEU A 163 -2.62 32.93 -36.44
C LEU A 163 -1.51 31.88 -36.30
N TRP A 164 -1.36 31.29 -35.11
CA TRP A 164 -0.39 30.22 -34.90
C TRP A 164 -0.77 28.94 -35.65
N HIS A 165 -2.06 28.63 -35.75
CA HIS A 165 -2.56 27.47 -36.49
C HIS A 165 -2.39 27.64 -38.01
N LEU A 166 -2.59 28.85 -38.52
CA LEU A 166 -2.31 29.19 -39.93
C LEU A 166 -0.81 29.18 -40.23
N LYS A 167 0.03 29.60 -39.27
CA LYS A 167 1.50 29.54 -39.39
C LYS A 167 2.04 28.10 -39.30
N ARG A 168 1.41 27.24 -38.49
CA ARG A 168 1.77 25.81 -38.35
C ARG A 168 1.43 24.96 -39.58
N ARG A 169 0.53 25.41 -40.46
CA ARG A 169 0.27 24.73 -41.74
C ARG A 169 1.39 24.86 -42.78
N LYS A 170 2.44 25.66 -42.53
CA LYS A 170 3.56 25.87 -43.47
C LYS A 170 4.91 25.25 -43.07
N LYS A 171 4.98 24.39 -42.05
CA LYS A 171 6.22 23.65 -41.74
C LYS A 171 5.91 22.20 -41.39
N GLY A 172 5.87 21.36 -42.41
CA GLY A 172 5.97 19.91 -42.26
C GLY A 172 7.35 19.47 -42.74
N GLU A 173 8.23 19.09 -41.80
CA GLU A 173 9.41 18.26 -42.09
C GLU A 173 9.60 17.29 -40.92
N VAL A 174 9.78 16.02 -41.29
CA VAL A 174 9.78 14.81 -40.46
C VAL A 174 11.12 14.66 -39.74
N ASN A 175 11.12 14.26 -38.46
CA ASN A 175 12.31 13.74 -37.80
C ASN A 175 11.99 12.43 -37.06
N VAL A 176 12.78 11.41 -37.42
CA VAL A 176 12.78 10.05 -36.89
C VAL A 176 13.64 10.00 -35.62
N VAL A 177 13.16 9.36 -34.56
CA VAL A 177 13.97 8.99 -33.38
C VAL A 177 13.82 7.49 -33.13
N SER A 178 14.95 6.80 -33.15
CA SER A 178 15.06 5.35 -32.94
C SER A 178 15.01 4.98 -31.46
N ILE A 179 14.26 3.93 -31.13
CA ILE A 179 14.25 3.29 -29.80
C ILE A 179 15.37 2.26 -29.71
N GLY A 180 16.19 2.38 -28.66
CA GLY A 180 17.36 1.53 -28.42
C GLY A 180 17.01 0.14 -27.85
N LYS A 181 17.55 -0.87 -28.55
CA LYS A 181 18.14 -2.16 -28.09
C LYS A 181 17.41 -2.97 -27.00
N GLY A 182 16.71 -4.00 -27.46
CA GLY A 182 16.48 -5.24 -26.70
C GLY A 182 17.76 -6.06 -26.55
N ARG A 183 17.93 -6.74 -25.41
CA ARG A 183 18.94 -7.78 -25.20
C ARG A 183 18.30 -9.15 -25.37
N VAL A 184 18.81 -9.89 -26.35
CA VAL A 184 18.53 -11.29 -26.63
C VAL A 184 19.10 -12.13 -25.47
N LEU A 185 18.26 -12.92 -24.78
CA LEU A 185 18.71 -13.87 -23.76
C LEU A 185 18.96 -15.22 -24.42
N GLU A 186 20.22 -15.61 -24.45
CA GLU A 186 20.71 -16.83 -25.09
C GLU A 186 20.30 -18.08 -24.29
N SER A 187 19.77 -19.09 -24.98
CA SER A 187 19.31 -20.36 -24.42
C SER A 187 20.49 -21.20 -23.92
N LYS A 188 20.98 -20.92 -22.70
CA LYS A 188 21.80 -21.88 -21.95
C LYS A 188 20.88 -22.77 -21.11
N LYS A 189 21.11 -24.08 -21.18
CA LYS A 189 20.42 -25.12 -20.41
C LYS A 189 20.81 -24.98 -18.94
N GLN A 190 20.18 -24.02 -18.25
CA GLN A 190 20.42 -23.69 -16.86
C GLN A 190 19.78 -24.76 -15.97
N GLN A 191 20.52 -25.31 -15.02
CA GLN A 191 19.98 -26.18 -13.97
C GLN A 191 19.55 -25.31 -12.79
N PHE A 192 18.37 -25.61 -12.23
CA PHE A 192 17.81 -24.89 -11.09
C PHE A 192 17.65 -25.84 -9.91
N THR A 193 18.00 -25.36 -8.73
CA THR A 193 17.68 -26.00 -7.46
C THR A 193 16.17 -25.91 -7.19
N TYR A 194 15.64 -26.79 -6.34
CA TYR A 194 14.23 -26.76 -5.97
C TYR A 194 13.82 -25.41 -5.33
N SER A 195 14.70 -24.84 -4.50
CA SER A 195 14.52 -23.50 -3.92
C SER A 195 14.43 -22.40 -4.97
N GLU A 196 15.23 -22.48 -6.04
CA GLU A 196 15.15 -21.52 -7.14
C GLU A 196 13.84 -21.68 -7.92
N VAL A 197 13.42 -22.92 -8.19
CA VAL A 197 12.13 -23.20 -8.85
C VAL A 197 10.95 -22.68 -8.03
N LEU A 198 10.98 -22.87 -6.71
CA LEU A 198 9.98 -22.30 -5.80
C LEU A 198 9.95 -20.78 -5.88
N ARG A 199 11.12 -20.13 -5.91
CA ARG A 199 11.20 -18.67 -6.03
C ARG A 199 10.69 -18.18 -7.38
N ILE A 200 11.07 -18.84 -8.48
CA ILE A 200 10.68 -18.50 -9.85
C ILE A 200 9.16 -18.60 -10.01
N THR A 201 8.54 -19.66 -9.49
CA THR A 201 7.11 -19.94 -9.63
C THR A 201 6.25 -19.32 -8.53
N ASN A 202 6.86 -18.55 -7.60
CA ASN A 202 6.20 -18.03 -6.41
C ASN A 202 5.43 -19.13 -5.65
N ASN A 203 6.14 -20.19 -5.26
CA ASN A 203 5.60 -21.39 -4.63
C ASN A 203 4.44 -22.01 -5.43
N PHE A 204 4.59 -22.09 -6.75
CA PHE A 204 3.61 -22.67 -7.68
C PHE A 204 2.22 -21.99 -7.65
N ALA A 205 2.14 -20.70 -7.28
CA ALA A 205 0.88 -20.00 -7.03
C ALA A 205 -0.03 -19.85 -8.27
N SER A 206 0.53 -19.78 -9.47
CA SER A 206 -0.21 -19.50 -10.70
C SER A 206 -0.04 -20.61 -11.72
N VAL A 207 -1.15 -21.28 -12.06
CA VAL A 207 -1.19 -22.36 -13.05
C VAL A 207 -1.62 -21.79 -14.40
N ILE A 208 -0.78 -21.95 -15.41
CA ILE A 208 -1.09 -21.58 -16.80
C ILE A 208 -1.87 -22.70 -17.49
N GLY A 209 -1.56 -23.98 -17.18
CA GLY A 209 -2.25 -25.11 -17.80
C GLY A 209 -1.92 -26.46 -17.18
N LYS A 210 -2.82 -27.43 -17.37
CA LYS A 210 -2.68 -28.82 -16.91
C LYS A 210 -2.90 -29.77 -18.08
N GLY A 211 -2.10 -30.81 -18.18
CA GLY A 211 -2.25 -31.85 -19.21
C GLY A 211 -1.61 -33.18 -18.82
N GLY A 212 -1.64 -34.15 -19.73
CA GLY A 212 -1.15 -35.52 -19.48
C GLY A 212 0.35 -35.63 -19.13
N PHE A 213 1.12 -34.55 -19.34
CA PHE A 213 2.55 -34.48 -19.06
C PHE A 213 2.88 -33.55 -17.88
N GLY A 214 1.88 -33.24 -17.04
CA GLY A 214 2.04 -32.44 -15.83
C GLY A 214 1.43 -31.04 -15.90
N THR A 215 1.88 -30.18 -14.99
CA THR A 215 1.32 -28.83 -14.78
C THR A 215 2.32 -27.77 -15.18
N VAL A 216 1.86 -26.74 -15.88
CA VAL A 216 2.65 -25.57 -16.28
C VAL A 216 2.28 -24.41 -15.37
N TYR A 217 3.29 -23.86 -14.72
CA TYR A 217 3.17 -22.72 -13.81
C TYR A 217 3.74 -21.46 -14.44
N HIS A 218 3.16 -20.33 -14.08
CA HIS A 218 3.68 -19.02 -14.40
C HIS A 218 4.77 -18.65 -13.40
N GLY A 219 5.82 -17.98 -13.88
CA GLY A 219 6.90 -17.53 -13.02
C GLY A 219 7.70 -16.38 -13.62
N TYR A 220 8.68 -15.91 -12.85
CA TYR A 220 9.64 -14.91 -13.27
C TYR A 220 11.07 -15.38 -12.99
N LEU A 221 11.94 -15.28 -13.99
CA LEU A 221 13.37 -15.53 -13.87
C LEU A 221 14.12 -14.28 -14.34
N ASP A 222 14.89 -13.67 -13.46
CA ASP A 222 15.67 -12.44 -13.74
C ASP A 222 14.83 -11.31 -14.37
N GLY A 223 13.56 -11.20 -13.98
CA GLY A 223 12.62 -10.19 -14.47
C GLY A 223 11.91 -10.56 -15.79
N PHE A 224 12.26 -11.68 -16.41
CA PHE A 224 11.58 -12.21 -17.58
C PHE A 224 10.45 -13.14 -17.17
N GLN A 225 9.32 -13.03 -17.87
CA GLN A 225 8.19 -13.94 -17.70
C GLN A 225 8.56 -15.30 -18.28
N VAL A 226 8.33 -16.36 -17.50
CA VAL A 226 8.67 -17.73 -17.88
C VAL A 226 7.52 -18.68 -17.57
N ALA A 227 7.50 -19.80 -18.28
CA ALA A 227 6.63 -20.93 -17.99
C ALA A 227 7.46 -22.10 -17.44
N VAL A 228 7.11 -22.58 -16.25
CA VAL A 228 7.81 -23.69 -15.58
C VAL A 228 6.93 -24.92 -15.62
N LYS A 229 7.39 -25.98 -16.29
CA LYS A 229 6.64 -27.24 -16.39
C LYS A 229 7.15 -28.25 -15.38
N MET A 230 6.25 -28.68 -14.50
CA MET A 230 6.47 -29.77 -13.56
C MET A 230 5.90 -31.06 -14.13
N LEU A 231 6.75 -32.04 -14.36
CA LEU A 231 6.34 -33.35 -14.88
C LEU A 231 5.63 -34.17 -13.79
N SER A 232 4.59 -34.90 -14.18
CA SER A 232 3.88 -35.82 -13.29
C SER A 232 4.61 -37.16 -13.19
N PRO A 233 4.59 -37.84 -12.03
CA PRO A 233 5.26 -39.14 -11.85
C PRO A 233 4.80 -40.24 -12.82
N SER A 234 3.60 -40.09 -13.40
CA SER A 234 3.02 -41.02 -14.37
C SER A 234 3.59 -40.87 -15.80
N SER A 235 4.43 -39.88 -16.08
CA SER A 235 5.02 -39.66 -17.40
C SER A 235 6.30 -40.46 -17.65
N ASN A 236 6.29 -41.77 -17.35
CA ASN A 236 7.40 -42.68 -17.63
C ASN A 236 7.31 -43.30 -19.04
N LYS A 237 7.39 -42.45 -20.08
CA LYS A 237 7.70 -42.92 -21.44
C LYS A 237 8.79 -42.05 -22.04
N GLY A 238 10.04 -42.45 -21.83
CA GLY A 238 11.14 -42.07 -22.72
C GLY A 238 12.50 -41.67 -22.13
N TRP A 239 13.09 -42.40 -21.16
CA TRP A 239 14.53 -42.74 -21.11
C TRP A 239 14.83 -43.68 -19.91
N PRO A 240 15.53 -44.81 -20.08
CA PRO A 240 15.85 -45.70 -18.96
C PRO A 240 17.19 -45.32 -18.33
N SER A 241 17.18 -44.79 -17.11
CA SER A 241 17.95 -45.31 -15.97
C SER A 241 17.66 -44.46 -14.73
N ALA A 242 16.88 -45.04 -13.81
CA ALA A 242 16.48 -44.41 -12.57
C ALA A 242 17.53 -44.67 -11.48
N ARG A 243 18.10 -43.61 -10.92
CA ARG A 243 18.42 -43.58 -9.49
C ARG A 243 18.43 -42.14 -8.96
N ALA A 244 17.37 -41.81 -8.22
CA ALA A 244 17.22 -40.76 -7.22
C ALA A 244 17.79 -39.35 -7.55
N SER A 245 16.94 -38.50 -8.14
CA SER A 245 16.78 -37.09 -7.72
C SER A 245 15.57 -36.48 -8.44
N LEU A 246 14.83 -35.61 -7.76
CA LEU A 246 13.62 -34.88 -8.22
C LEU A 246 13.93 -33.86 -9.34
N HIS A 247 14.55 -34.29 -10.44
CA HIS A 247 15.36 -33.42 -11.30
C HIS A 247 14.89 -33.16 -12.74
N ASP A 248 13.61 -33.31 -13.07
CA ASP A 248 13.13 -32.96 -14.42
C ASP A 248 12.13 -31.79 -14.38
N THR A 249 12.64 -30.59 -14.07
CA THR A 249 11.92 -29.31 -14.25
C THR A 249 12.46 -28.61 -15.49
N PHE A 250 11.58 -28.28 -16.43
CA PHE A 250 11.94 -27.53 -17.65
C PHE A 250 11.40 -26.10 -17.54
N ILE A 251 12.27 -25.12 -17.77
CA ILE A 251 11.91 -23.70 -17.85
C ILE A 251 11.97 -23.27 -19.32
N PHE A 252 10.84 -22.77 -19.82
CA PHE A 252 10.77 -22.16 -21.15
C PHE A 252 10.91 -20.64 -21.00
N LEU A 253 11.90 -20.07 -21.69
CA LEU A 253 12.04 -18.63 -21.86
C LEU A 253 11.28 -18.25 -23.15
N SER A 254 10.32 -17.33 -23.05
CA SER A 254 9.58 -16.78 -24.20
C SER A 254 10.12 -15.43 -24.62
#